data_AF-A0A1I5MCM0-F1
#
_entry.id   AF-A0A1I5MCM0-F1
#
_cell.length_a   1.000
_cell.length_b   1.000
_cell.length_c   1.000
_cell.angle_alpha   90.00
_cell.angle_beta   90.00
_cell.angle_gamma   90.00
#
_symmetry.space_group_name_H-M   'P 1'
#
loop_
_entity.id
_entity.type
_entity.pdbx_description
1 polymer ?
#
loop_
_entity_poly.entity_id
_entity_poly.type
_entity_poly.pdbx_seq_one_letter_code
_entity_poly.pdbx_strand_id
1 'polypeptide(L)'
;SAEQKIPLPEVGEDGVPVGNKWYYTESENIYERYPHPTLSQEDPPKRPKGMVVKEFFVQCHKVEDLRIAAMLRSDNYETFYSNPGTEGDADHRVINLHAVEPPEAGTIGGVVLTFGEPGGNWPKRVDGDKDDEKDLTTLDYYYLKLLINQRQVPIKKIQFVGNSSMVRWETDTTLEDIHSITGYAIADDLNDQGKIILHTDEILKRRLVGQLNAPEETVRDEIPSGEVLFSLQRREYWRYDGYAKSDFDKELDVVVFDRYGNRHRGRIGFDGINRNKLKILG
;
A
#
# COMPACT_ATOMS: atom_id res chain seq x y z
N SER A 1 11.60 -3.34 27.10
CA SER A 1 13.01 -3.71 26.81
C SER A 1 13.26 -5.11 27.30
N ALA A 2 14.10 -5.90 26.62
CA ALA A 2 14.49 -7.25 27.04
C ALA A 2 14.94 -7.26 28.51
N GLU A 3 15.79 -6.31 28.92
CA GLU A 3 16.29 -6.18 30.30
C GLU A 3 15.19 -5.89 31.34
N GLN A 4 14.16 -5.14 30.94
CA GLN A 4 13.08 -4.72 31.83
C GLN A 4 11.96 -5.76 31.94
N LYS A 5 12.00 -6.85 31.16
CA LYS A 5 10.98 -7.91 31.13
C LYS A 5 9.56 -7.40 30.84
N ILE A 6 9.46 -6.25 30.15
CA ILE A 6 8.17 -5.69 29.74
C ILE A 6 7.78 -6.36 28.42
N PRO A 7 6.60 -7.03 28.36
CA PRO A 7 6.09 -7.60 27.11
C PRO A 7 6.02 -6.55 26.01
N LEU A 8 6.26 -6.96 24.77
CA LEU A 8 5.99 -6.08 23.64
C LEU A 8 4.48 -5.82 23.56
N PRO A 9 4.04 -4.61 23.17
CA PRO A 9 2.64 -4.38 22.84
C PRO A 9 2.19 -5.24 21.65
N GLU A 10 0.92 -5.61 21.60
CA GLU A 10 0.34 -6.38 20.49
C GLU A 10 -0.11 -5.46 19.34
N VAL A 11 0.03 -5.93 18.09
CA VAL A 11 -0.52 -5.29 16.89
C VAL A 11 -1.36 -6.27 16.08
N GLY A 12 -2.31 -5.74 15.31
CA GLY A 12 -3.05 -6.51 14.32
C GLY A 12 -2.23 -6.80 13.05
N GLU A 13 -2.92 -7.30 12.02
CA GLU A 13 -2.35 -7.72 10.73
C GLU A 13 -1.61 -6.60 9.97
N ASP A 14 -1.96 -5.34 10.24
CA ASP A 14 -1.32 -4.16 9.65
C ASP A 14 0.13 -3.93 10.14
N GLY A 15 0.54 -4.63 11.20
CA GLY A 15 1.90 -4.57 11.75
C GLY A 15 2.19 -3.35 12.63
N VAL A 16 3.47 -3.01 12.76
CA VAL A 16 3.96 -1.98 13.67
C VAL A 16 3.62 -0.57 13.17
N PRO A 17 2.95 0.30 13.96
CA PRO A 17 2.69 1.67 13.56
C PRO A 17 3.98 2.48 13.35
N VAL A 18 3.94 3.40 12.39
CA VAL A 18 5.07 4.27 12.02
C VAL A 18 5.60 5.03 13.24
N GLY A 19 6.93 4.98 13.45
CA GLY A 19 7.61 5.69 14.54
C GLY A 19 7.77 4.88 15.83
N ASN A 20 7.07 3.74 15.93
CA ASN A 20 7.28 2.81 17.02
C ASN A 20 8.28 1.71 16.63
N LYS A 21 8.81 0.99 17.62
CA LYS A 21 9.90 0.02 17.40
C LYS A 21 9.42 -1.42 17.37
N TRP A 22 8.85 -1.89 18.48
CA TRP A 22 8.70 -3.32 18.73
C TRP A 22 7.30 -3.67 19.21
N TYR A 23 6.67 -4.59 18.48
CA TYR A 23 5.38 -5.19 18.81
C TYR A 23 5.46 -6.67 18.50
N TYR A 24 4.50 -7.43 19.01
CA TYR A 24 4.26 -8.79 18.56
C TYR A 24 2.87 -8.90 17.94
N THR A 25 2.68 -9.92 17.12
CA THR A 25 1.37 -10.34 16.65
C THR A 25 1.38 -11.86 16.49
N GLU A 26 0.24 -12.50 16.72
CA GLU A 26 0.05 -13.92 16.44
C GLU A 26 -0.51 -14.15 15.02
N SER A 27 -0.99 -13.09 14.37
CA SER A 27 -1.47 -13.13 12.98
C SER A 27 -0.31 -13.00 12.00
N GLU A 28 -0.34 -13.77 10.92
CA GLU A 28 0.63 -13.60 9.83
C GLU A 28 0.42 -12.25 9.14
N ASN A 29 1.51 -11.61 8.70
CA ASN A 29 1.42 -10.34 7.99
C ASN A 29 0.89 -10.56 6.56
N ILE A 30 0.39 -9.49 5.94
CA ILE A 30 -0.17 -9.54 4.59
C ILE A 30 0.89 -9.66 3.46
N TYR A 31 2.18 -9.66 3.81
CA TYR A 31 3.30 -9.62 2.85
C TYR A 31 3.91 -11.00 2.64
N GLU A 32 4.31 -11.28 1.41
CA GLU A 32 5.08 -12.48 1.11
C GLU A 32 6.44 -12.45 1.81
N ARG A 33 6.91 -13.63 2.24
CA ARG A 33 8.27 -13.79 2.72
C ARG A 33 9.23 -13.62 1.55
N TYR A 34 10.37 -12.98 1.80
CA TYR A 34 11.42 -12.93 0.78
C TYR A 34 11.81 -14.34 0.33
N PRO A 35 11.98 -14.59 -0.97
CA PRO A 35 12.51 -15.85 -1.45
C PRO A 35 13.92 -15.97 -0.90
N HIS A 36 14.09 -16.86 0.08
CA HIS A 36 15.42 -17.14 0.61
C HIS A 36 16.20 -17.82 -0.52
N PRO A 37 17.45 -17.41 -0.84
CA PRO A 37 18.35 -18.33 -1.51
C PRO A 37 18.39 -19.55 -0.62
N THR A 38 18.01 -20.70 -1.18
CA THR A 38 17.88 -22.00 -0.52
C THR A 38 19.00 -22.17 0.51
N LEU A 39 18.72 -21.83 1.77
CA LEU A 39 19.24 -22.64 2.84
C LEU A 39 18.58 -23.96 2.55
N SER A 40 19.36 -24.89 2.00
CA SER A 40 18.98 -26.29 1.97
C SER A 40 18.21 -26.54 3.24
N GLN A 41 16.96 -26.98 3.12
CA GLN A 41 16.34 -27.73 4.20
C GLN A 41 17.26 -28.95 4.36
N GLU A 42 18.39 -28.79 5.05
CA GLU A 42 19.00 -29.90 5.74
C GLU A 42 17.86 -30.49 6.55
N ASP A 43 17.64 -31.79 6.36
CA ASP A 43 16.63 -32.56 7.08
C ASP A 43 16.54 -32.02 8.51
N PRO A 44 15.33 -31.71 9.03
CA PRO A 44 15.19 -31.13 10.35
C PRO A 44 16.06 -31.94 11.30
N PRO A 45 17.03 -31.32 12.00
CA PRO A 45 18.04 -32.05 12.77
C PRO A 45 17.32 -33.04 13.66
N LYS A 46 17.67 -34.34 13.60
CA LYS A 46 16.98 -35.44 14.30
C LYS A 46 16.54 -34.97 15.70
N ARG A 47 15.26 -34.63 15.83
CA ARG A 47 14.77 -33.87 16.99
C ARG A 47 14.60 -34.83 18.18
N PRO A 48 15.05 -34.47 19.39
CA PRO A 48 14.74 -35.23 20.59
C PRO A 48 13.22 -35.34 20.79
N LYS A 49 12.71 -36.53 21.12
CA LYS A 49 11.30 -36.72 21.48
C LYS A 49 10.95 -35.85 22.69
N GLY A 50 9.89 -35.04 22.58
CA GLY A 50 9.37 -34.19 23.66
C GLY A 50 9.74 -32.71 23.57
N MET A 51 10.47 -32.28 22.54
CA MET A 51 10.82 -30.87 22.35
C MET A 51 9.66 -30.12 21.66
N VAL A 52 9.11 -29.10 22.33
CA VAL A 52 8.13 -28.17 21.73
C VAL A 52 8.90 -27.03 21.08
N VAL A 53 8.75 -26.87 19.77
CA VAL A 53 9.38 -25.79 19.00
C VAL A 53 8.31 -24.76 18.64
N LYS A 54 8.58 -23.49 18.92
CA LYS A 54 7.82 -22.37 18.38
C LYS A 54 8.72 -21.59 17.42
N GLU A 55 8.24 -21.39 16.21
CA GLU A 55 8.90 -20.56 15.20
C GLU A 55 8.36 -19.13 15.34
N PHE A 56 9.26 -18.15 15.26
CA PHE A 56 8.91 -16.74 15.31
C PHE A 56 9.53 -16.06 14.10
N PHE A 57 8.80 -15.14 13.49
CA PHE A 57 9.25 -14.37 12.35
C PHE A 57 9.41 -12.91 12.75
N VAL A 58 10.45 -12.27 12.22
CA VAL A 58 10.75 -10.87 12.53
C VAL A 58 10.86 -10.12 11.22
N GLN A 59 10.03 -9.09 11.08
CA GLN A 59 10.08 -8.16 9.95
C GLN A 59 10.61 -6.82 10.45
N CYS A 60 11.61 -6.28 9.74
CA CYS A 60 12.26 -5.03 10.10
C CYS A 60 12.13 -4.02 8.96
N HIS A 61 11.97 -2.74 9.30
CA HIS A 61 11.99 -1.64 8.34
C HIS A 61 13.40 -1.09 8.08
N LYS A 62 14.41 -1.65 8.75
CA LYS A 62 15.81 -1.23 8.67
C LYS A 62 16.73 -2.43 8.87
N VAL A 63 17.87 -2.42 8.20
CA VAL A 63 18.97 -3.35 8.46
C VAL A 63 19.65 -2.92 9.76
N GLU A 64 19.26 -3.56 10.85
CA GLU A 64 19.90 -3.40 12.15
C GLU A 64 20.04 -4.77 12.81
N ASP A 65 21.14 -4.99 13.52
CA ASP A 65 21.33 -6.21 14.31
C ASP A 65 20.42 -6.16 15.54
N LEU A 66 19.73 -7.27 15.79
CA LEU A 66 18.67 -7.32 16.77
C LEU A 66 18.91 -8.42 17.79
N ARG A 67 18.73 -8.07 19.07
CA ARG A 67 18.75 -9.02 20.17
C ARG A 67 17.32 -9.23 20.65
N ILE A 68 16.82 -10.45 20.49
CA ILE A 68 15.49 -10.82 20.96
C ILE A 68 15.62 -11.80 22.12
N ALA A 69 14.74 -11.62 23.10
CA ALA A 69 14.53 -12.58 24.16
C ALA A 69 13.05 -13.00 24.19
N ALA A 70 12.82 -14.29 24.19
CA ALA A 70 11.56 -14.92 24.47
C ALA A 70 11.28 -14.99 25.99
N MET A 71 10.00 -14.82 26.33
CA MET A 71 9.41 -15.19 27.61
C MET A 71 8.50 -16.39 27.37
N LEU A 72 8.72 -17.49 28.06
CA LEU A 72 7.89 -18.69 27.99
C LEU A 72 7.22 -18.90 29.33
N ARG A 73 5.92 -19.19 29.33
CA ARG A 73 5.18 -19.60 30.52
C ARG A 73 4.87 -21.08 30.42
N SER A 74 5.30 -21.86 31.40
CA SER A 74 5.02 -23.29 31.47
C SER A 74 3.63 -23.56 32.05
N ASP A 75 3.18 -24.81 31.94
CA ASP A 75 1.85 -25.27 32.38
C ASP A 75 1.64 -25.13 33.90
N ASN A 76 2.73 -25.13 34.67
CA ASN A 76 2.73 -24.83 36.11
C ASN A 76 2.76 -23.32 36.42
N TYR A 77 2.55 -22.47 35.42
CA TYR A 77 2.55 -21.01 35.47
C TYR A 77 3.90 -20.34 35.77
N GLU A 78 5.00 -21.11 35.82
CA GLU A 78 6.35 -20.54 35.94
C GLU A 78 6.75 -19.81 34.67
N THR A 79 7.54 -18.75 34.82
CA THR A 79 7.97 -17.90 33.71
C THR A 79 9.46 -18.03 33.48
N PHE A 80 9.84 -18.51 32.31
CA PHE A 80 11.21 -18.60 31.83
C PHE A 80 11.53 -17.41 30.95
N TYR A 81 12.66 -16.76 31.24
CA TYR A 81 13.20 -15.68 30.42
C TYR A 81 14.48 -16.16 29.75
N SER A 82 14.60 -15.89 28.46
CA SER A 82 15.79 -16.18 27.68
C SER A 82 16.84 -15.04 27.71
N ASN A 83 16.63 -14.01 28.54
CA ASN A 83 17.64 -12.98 28.79
C ASN A 83 18.88 -13.57 29.52
N PRO A 84 20.07 -12.97 29.35
CA PRO A 84 21.25 -13.39 30.08
C PRO A 84 21.02 -13.13 31.58
N GLY A 85 21.17 -14.17 32.39
CA GLY A 85 21.27 -14.06 33.84
C GLY A 85 22.70 -13.71 34.28
N THR A 86 22.92 -13.59 35.58
CA THR A 86 24.25 -13.40 36.19
C THR A 86 25.21 -14.60 36.03
N GLU A 87 24.76 -15.70 35.45
CA GLU A 87 25.53 -16.93 35.30
C GLU A 87 25.82 -17.24 33.83
N GLY A 88 27.11 -17.29 33.50
CA GLY A 88 27.87 -18.14 32.55
C GLY A 88 27.34 -18.55 31.16
N ASP A 89 26.03 -18.51 30.92
CA ASP A 89 25.32 -19.03 29.74
C ASP A 89 24.73 -17.89 28.88
N ALA A 90 25.27 -16.69 29.02
CA ALA A 90 24.73 -15.47 28.42
C ALA A 90 24.58 -15.55 26.88
N ASP A 91 25.41 -16.36 26.21
CA ASP A 91 25.44 -16.46 24.74
C ASP A 91 24.45 -17.50 24.16
N HIS A 92 23.91 -18.41 24.98
CA HIS A 92 23.00 -19.46 24.49
C HIS A 92 21.52 -19.14 24.66
N ARG A 93 21.21 -18.06 25.39
CA ARG A 93 19.82 -17.71 25.72
C ARG A 93 19.30 -16.55 24.85
N VAL A 94 20.17 -15.70 24.33
CA VAL A 94 19.78 -14.58 23.46
C VAL A 94 19.87 -15.00 22.00
N ILE A 95 18.78 -14.83 21.25
CA ILE A 95 18.80 -15.01 19.79
C ILE A 95 19.26 -13.69 19.17
N ASN A 96 20.45 -13.71 18.56
CA ASN A 96 20.89 -12.61 17.71
C ASN A 96 20.30 -12.83 16.32
N LEU A 97 19.50 -11.88 15.86
CA LEU A 97 18.98 -11.85 14.51
C LEU A 97 19.83 -10.90 13.68
N HIS A 98 20.30 -11.38 12.55
CA HIS A 98 20.96 -10.58 11.53
C HIS A 98 19.91 -10.17 10.51
N ALA A 99 19.66 -8.87 10.40
CA ALA A 99 18.80 -8.36 9.34
C ALA A 99 19.46 -8.66 7.99
N VAL A 100 18.76 -9.41 7.14
CA VAL A 100 19.18 -9.64 5.76
C VAL A 100 18.74 -8.42 4.97
N GLU A 101 19.67 -7.82 4.23
CA GLU A 101 19.33 -6.75 3.29
C GLU A 101 18.28 -7.31 2.30
N PRO A 102 17.13 -6.63 2.12
CA PRO A 102 16.15 -7.10 1.17
C PRO A 102 16.84 -7.19 -0.21
N PRO A 103 16.64 -8.29 -0.98
CA PRO A 103 17.20 -8.41 -2.31
C PRO A 103 16.88 -7.13 -3.09
N GLU A 104 17.92 -6.49 -3.65
CA GLU A 104 17.85 -5.14 -4.23
C GLU A 104 16.53 -4.93 -4.97
N ALA A 105 15.57 -4.28 -4.32
CA ALA A 105 14.34 -3.84 -4.96
C ALA A 105 14.69 -2.59 -5.77
N GLY A 106 15.40 -2.82 -6.89
CA GLY A 106 15.81 -1.82 -7.86
C GLY A 106 16.88 -0.88 -7.32
N THR A 107 18.12 -1.20 -7.64
CA THR A 107 19.21 -0.24 -7.77
C THR A 107 18.72 1.03 -8.51
N ILE A 108 19.28 2.19 -8.15
CA ILE A 108 19.00 3.51 -8.74
C ILE A 108 18.86 3.38 -10.27
N GLY A 109 17.63 3.57 -10.78
CA GLY A 109 17.28 3.44 -12.21
C GLY A 109 16.42 2.22 -12.59
N GLY A 110 16.15 1.28 -11.67
CA GLY A 110 15.37 0.06 -11.94
C GLY A 110 13.89 0.10 -11.53
N VAL A 111 13.48 1.02 -10.66
CA VAL A 111 12.10 1.14 -10.15
C VAL A 111 11.32 2.17 -10.95
N VAL A 112 10.19 1.78 -11.53
CA VAL A 112 9.31 2.65 -12.31
C VAL A 112 7.86 2.40 -11.92
N LEU A 113 7.14 3.47 -11.58
CA LEU A 113 5.68 3.48 -11.54
C LEU A 113 5.15 3.92 -12.90
N THR A 114 4.17 3.22 -13.45
CA THR A 114 3.56 3.55 -14.75
C THR A 114 2.09 3.14 -14.80
N PHE A 115 1.27 3.82 -15.61
CA PHE A 115 -0.10 3.39 -15.90
C PHE A 115 -0.19 2.33 -17.02
N GLY A 116 0.94 1.91 -17.59
CA GLY A 116 1.01 0.97 -18.71
C GLY A 116 2.31 1.02 -19.50
N GLU A 117 2.41 0.29 -20.60
CA GLU A 117 3.53 0.44 -21.53
C GLU A 117 3.52 1.83 -22.17
N PRO A 118 4.68 2.51 -22.29
CA PRO A 118 4.80 3.70 -23.13
C PRO A 118 4.37 3.37 -24.57
N GLY A 119 3.18 3.82 -24.97
CA GLY A 119 2.63 3.58 -26.33
C GLY A 119 1.45 2.61 -26.42
N GLY A 120 0.93 2.06 -25.32
CA GLY A 120 -0.29 1.25 -25.30
C GLY A 120 -1.55 2.01 -24.90
N ASN A 121 -2.73 1.52 -25.33
CA ASN A 121 -4.09 2.07 -25.15
C ASN A 121 -4.45 2.39 -23.68
N TRP A 122 -4.01 3.54 -23.18
CA TRP A 122 -4.37 4.10 -21.88
C TRP A 122 -4.88 5.55 -22.04
N PRO A 123 -5.93 5.97 -21.30
CA PRO A 123 -6.75 5.16 -20.37
C PRO A 123 -7.68 4.14 -21.02
N LYS A 124 -8.25 3.24 -20.22
CA LYS A 124 -9.43 2.44 -20.60
C LYS A 124 -10.70 3.25 -20.35
N ARG A 125 -11.35 3.69 -21.42
CA ARG A 125 -12.68 4.32 -21.38
C ARG A 125 -13.75 3.27 -21.03
N VAL A 126 -14.46 3.48 -19.94
CA VAL A 126 -15.54 2.61 -19.42
C VAL A 126 -16.92 3.22 -19.67
N ASP A 127 -17.03 4.54 -19.58
CA ASP A 127 -18.26 5.29 -19.82
C ASP A 127 -17.95 6.57 -20.63
N GLY A 128 -18.80 6.87 -21.61
CA GLY A 128 -18.55 7.86 -22.67
C GLY A 128 -17.99 7.24 -23.96
N ASP A 129 -18.22 7.91 -25.07
CA ASP A 129 -17.73 7.53 -26.40
C ASP A 129 -16.19 7.60 -26.43
N LYS A 130 -15.57 6.65 -27.14
CA LYS A 130 -14.12 6.60 -27.32
C LYS A 130 -13.62 7.67 -28.29
N ASP A 131 -14.49 8.11 -29.19
CA ASP A 131 -14.16 9.04 -30.27
C ASP A 131 -14.70 10.46 -30.04
N ASP A 132 -15.47 10.69 -28.96
CA ASP A 132 -16.08 12.00 -28.69
C ASP A 132 -15.44 12.71 -27.47
N GLU A 133 -14.57 13.69 -27.75
CA GLU A 133 -14.03 14.60 -26.74
C GLU A 133 -15.11 15.55 -26.16
N LYS A 134 -16.32 15.57 -26.73
CA LYS A 134 -17.43 16.42 -26.27
C LYS A 134 -18.24 15.81 -25.13
N ASP A 135 -18.05 14.54 -24.81
CA ASP A 135 -18.77 13.90 -23.71
C ASP A 135 -18.38 14.54 -22.38
N LEU A 136 -19.30 15.33 -21.82
CA LEU A 136 -19.10 16.07 -20.57
C LEU A 136 -19.13 15.16 -19.33
N THR A 137 -19.56 13.92 -19.51
CA THR A 137 -19.57 12.90 -18.47
C THR A 137 -18.86 11.63 -18.97
N THR A 138 -17.72 11.29 -18.37
CA THR A 138 -16.91 10.11 -18.75
C THR A 138 -16.33 9.39 -17.55
N LEU A 139 -16.01 8.12 -17.72
CA LEU A 139 -15.29 7.30 -16.74
C LEU A 139 -14.10 6.61 -17.41
N ASP A 140 -12.91 6.99 -16.99
CA ASP A 140 -11.64 6.47 -17.50
C ASP A 140 -10.88 5.74 -16.39
N TYR A 141 -10.40 4.53 -16.68
CA TYR A 141 -9.58 3.73 -15.76
C TYR A 141 -8.12 3.71 -16.18
N TYR A 142 -7.25 4.00 -15.22
CA TYR A 142 -5.80 3.93 -15.29
C TYR A 142 -5.34 2.87 -14.29
N TYR A 143 -4.44 1.97 -14.69
CA TYR A 143 -3.99 0.91 -13.79
C TYR A 143 -2.51 1.10 -13.50
N LEU A 144 -2.22 1.48 -12.26
CA LEU A 144 -0.88 1.72 -11.77
C LEU A 144 -0.15 0.39 -11.59
N LYS A 145 1.00 0.29 -12.25
CA LYS A 145 1.93 -0.83 -12.20
C LYS A 145 3.23 -0.38 -11.57
N LEU A 146 3.80 -1.25 -10.75
CA LEU A 146 5.17 -1.14 -10.27
C LEU A 146 6.05 -2.06 -11.12
N LEU A 147 7.04 -1.48 -11.80
CA LEU A 147 8.06 -2.21 -12.54
C LEU A 147 9.38 -2.12 -11.77
N ILE A 148 9.99 -3.28 -11.50
CA ILE A 148 11.35 -3.37 -10.97
C ILE A 148 12.17 -4.16 -11.98
N ASN A 149 13.22 -3.54 -12.54
CA ASN A 149 14.04 -4.11 -13.60
C ASN A 149 13.19 -4.59 -14.80
N GLN A 150 12.24 -3.75 -15.22
CA GLN A 150 11.27 -4.01 -16.31
C GLN A 150 10.31 -5.19 -16.06
N ARG A 151 10.32 -5.79 -14.87
CA ARG A 151 9.36 -6.83 -14.47
C ARG A 151 8.30 -6.22 -13.59
N GLN A 152 7.04 -6.52 -13.90
CA GLN A 152 5.93 -6.13 -13.03
C GLN A 152 6.03 -6.84 -11.70
N VAL A 153 6.03 -6.06 -10.62
CA VAL A 153 5.96 -6.54 -9.24
C VAL A 153 4.58 -6.16 -8.70
N PRO A 154 3.83 -7.11 -8.11
CA PRO A 154 2.52 -6.83 -7.55
C PRO A 154 2.57 -5.75 -6.47
N ILE A 155 1.69 -4.75 -6.58
CA ILE A 155 1.40 -3.79 -5.52
C ILE A 155 0.42 -4.44 -4.55
N LYS A 156 0.80 -4.54 -3.28
CA LYS A 156 -0.03 -5.12 -2.21
C LYS A 156 -0.83 -4.07 -1.45
N LYS A 157 -0.27 -2.87 -1.27
CA LYS A 157 -0.91 -1.78 -0.52
C LYS A 157 -0.52 -0.44 -1.15
N ILE A 158 -1.41 0.55 -1.06
CA ILE A 158 -1.13 1.94 -1.41
C ILE A 158 -1.46 2.85 -0.22
N GLN A 159 -0.68 3.91 -0.07
CA GLN A 159 -0.89 4.98 0.91
C GLN A 159 -0.73 6.33 0.24
N PHE A 160 -1.46 7.33 0.71
CA PHE A 160 -1.40 8.71 0.23
C PHE A 160 -0.74 9.60 1.29
N VAL A 161 0.20 10.45 0.88
CA VAL A 161 0.83 11.46 1.73
C VAL A 161 0.02 12.76 1.59
N GLY A 162 -1.24 12.72 2.04
CA GLY A 162 -2.19 13.83 1.88
C GLY A 162 -3.54 13.34 1.39
N ASN A 163 -4.15 14.11 0.48
CA ASN A 163 -5.43 13.77 -0.12
C ASN A 163 -5.32 12.53 -1.01
N SER A 164 -6.41 11.77 -1.13
CA SER A 164 -6.48 10.58 -2.00
C SER A 164 -7.17 10.83 -3.35
N SER A 165 -7.60 12.08 -3.58
CA SER A 165 -8.25 12.53 -4.81
C SER A 165 -7.68 13.85 -5.28
N MET A 166 -7.76 14.10 -6.58
CA MET A 166 -7.51 15.39 -7.22
C MET A 166 -8.79 15.89 -7.88
N VAL A 167 -8.90 17.20 -8.04
CA VAL A 167 -10.01 17.83 -8.77
C VAL A 167 -9.46 18.87 -9.73
N ARG A 168 -9.99 18.87 -10.96
CA ARG A 168 -9.69 19.89 -11.96
C ARG A 168 -10.94 20.31 -12.72
N TRP A 169 -11.27 21.58 -12.66
CA TRP A 169 -12.29 22.20 -13.51
C TRP A 169 -11.75 22.48 -14.91
N GLU A 170 -12.63 22.59 -15.90
CA GLU A 170 -12.20 22.96 -17.26
C GLU A 170 -11.73 24.40 -17.36
N THR A 171 -12.39 25.30 -16.61
CA THR A 171 -12.02 26.70 -16.48
C THR A 171 -12.12 27.17 -15.02
N ASP A 172 -11.35 28.19 -14.66
CA ASP A 172 -11.38 28.78 -13.31
C ASP A 172 -12.47 29.88 -13.18
N THR A 173 -13.59 29.70 -13.88
CA THR A 173 -14.72 30.64 -13.84
C THR A 173 -15.79 30.17 -12.87
N THR A 174 -16.46 31.09 -12.18
CA THR A 174 -17.51 30.74 -11.21
C THR A 174 -18.77 30.15 -11.83
N LEU A 175 -18.88 30.19 -13.16
CA LEU A 175 -19.97 29.59 -13.93
C LEU A 175 -19.63 28.19 -14.44
N GLU A 176 -18.37 27.75 -14.32
CA GLU A 176 -17.95 26.40 -14.69
C GLU A 176 -18.59 25.37 -13.77
N ASP A 177 -19.14 24.30 -14.34
CA ASP A 177 -19.70 23.17 -13.61
C ASP A 177 -19.20 21.80 -14.12
N ILE A 178 -18.33 21.80 -15.14
CA ILE A 178 -17.65 20.62 -15.65
C ILE A 178 -16.30 20.48 -14.94
N HIS A 179 -16.07 19.29 -14.42
CA HIS A 179 -14.89 18.99 -13.64
C HIS A 179 -14.47 17.53 -13.79
N SER A 180 -13.22 17.25 -13.48
CA SER A 180 -12.66 15.91 -13.40
C SER A 180 -12.21 15.62 -11.97
N ILE A 181 -12.67 14.50 -11.42
CA ILE A 181 -12.29 14.00 -10.10
C ILE A 181 -11.57 12.66 -10.25
N THR A 182 -10.52 12.45 -9.46
CA THR A 182 -9.89 11.14 -9.36
C THR A 182 -10.37 10.34 -8.17
N GLY A 183 -10.45 9.03 -8.34
CA GLY A 183 -10.59 8.06 -7.24
C GLY A 183 -9.59 6.92 -7.39
N TYR A 184 -9.53 6.03 -6.41
CA TYR A 184 -8.68 4.84 -6.47
C TYR A 184 -9.39 3.58 -5.96
N ALA A 185 -8.93 2.41 -6.40
CA ALA A 185 -9.47 1.14 -5.96
C ALA A 185 -8.39 0.05 -5.93
N ILE A 186 -8.56 -0.90 -5.01
CA ILE A 186 -7.72 -2.11 -4.86
C ILE A 186 -8.64 -3.32 -5.02
N ALA A 187 -8.19 -4.34 -5.75
CA ALA A 187 -9.03 -5.49 -6.13
C ALA A 187 -9.70 -6.20 -4.94
N ASP A 188 -8.99 -6.31 -3.82
CA ASP A 188 -9.44 -7.05 -2.63
C ASP A 188 -10.31 -6.20 -1.68
N ASP A 189 -10.54 -4.92 -1.98
CA ASP A 189 -11.29 -4.00 -1.13
C ASP A 189 -12.76 -3.93 -1.56
N LEU A 190 -13.57 -4.80 -0.94
CA LEU A 190 -14.97 -5.05 -1.32
C LEU A 190 -15.95 -4.45 -0.31
N ASN A 191 -17.08 -3.95 -0.81
CA ASN A 191 -18.21 -3.54 0.04
C ASN A 191 -19.07 -4.75 0.49
N ASP A 192 -20.10 -4.49 1.30
CA ASP A 192 -21.05 -5.50 1.79
C ASP A 192 -21.78 -6.29 0.69
N GLN A 193 -21.76 -5.80 -0.56
CA GLN A 193 -22.36 -6.45 -1.73
C GLN A 193 -21.33 -7.24 -2.56
N GLY A 194 -20.07 -7.33 -2.11
CA GLY A 194 -18.99 -7.99 -2.83
C GLY A 194 -18.48 -7.22 -4.05
N LYS A 195 -18.78 -5.91 -4.16
CA LYS A 195 -18.27 -5.06 -5.25
C LYS A 195 -17.03 -4.31 -4.80
N ILE A 196 -16.07 -4.15 -5.70
CA ILE A 196 -14.84 -3.39 -5.46
C ILE A 196 -15.19 -1.93 -5.21
N ILE A 197 -14.72 -1.39 -4.08
CA ILE A 197 -14.95 0.00 -3.66
C ILE A 197 -14.06 0.92 -4.49
N LEU A 198 -14.67 1.96 -5.06
CA LEU A 198 -13.98 3.08 -5.70
C LEU A 198 -13.92 4.26 -4.72
N HIS A 199 -12.78 4.40 -4.06
CA HIS A 199 -12.55 5.42 -3.07
C HIS A 199 -12.40 6.80 -3.70
N THR A 200 -13.09 7.76 -3.10
CA THR A 200 -12.87 9.20 -3.30
C THR A 200 -12.55 9.79 -1.94
N ASP A 201 -11.68 10.80 -1.89
CA ASP A 201 -11.31 11.47 -0.65
C ASP A 201 -12.54 11.88 0.18
N GLU A 202 -12.54 11.53 1.47
CA GLU A 202 -13.68 11.74 2.36
C GLU A 202 -14.07 13.22 2.52
N ILE A 203 -13.08 14.13 2.52
CA ILE A 203 -13.35 15.57 2.59
C ILE A 203 -14.01 16.03 1.29
N LEU A 204 -13.53 15.53 0.15
CA LEU A 204 -14.12 15.82 -1.15
C LEU A 204 -15.54 15.25 -1.27
N LYS A 205 -15.74 14.00 -0.86
CA LYS A 205 -17.03 13.31 -0.86
C LYS A 205 -18.10 14.12 -0.13
N ARG A 206 -17.76 14.69 1.04
CA ARG A 206 -18.67 15.56 1.81
C ARG A 206 -19.08 16.82 1.06
N ARG A 207 -18.20 17.38 0.21
CA ARG A 207 -18.53 18.56 -0.62
C ARG A 207 -19.41 18.23 -1.81
N LEU A 208 -19.36 16.98 -2.27
CA LEU A 208 -20.16 16.47 -3.37
C LEU A 208 -21.55 15.96 -2.94
N VAL A 209 -21.88 16.00 -1.64
CA VAL A 209 -23.19 15.58 -1.15
C VAL A 209 -24.29 16.44 -1.79
N GLY A 210 -25.29 15.78 -2.37
CA GLY A 210 -26.43 16.44 -3.03
C GLY A 210 -26.17 16.89 -4.46
N GLN A 211 -24.98 16.61 -5.02
CA GLN A 211 -24.72 16.83 -6.44
C GLN A 211 -25.46 15.80 -7.29
N LEU A 212 -26.01 16.24 -8.43
CA LEU A 212 -26.84 15.41 -9.31
C LEU A 212 -26.03 14.26 -9.94
N ASN A 213 -24.79 14.54 -10.32
CA ASN A 213 -23.87 13.60 -10.96
C ASN A 213 -22.67 13.30 -10.05
N ALA A 214 -22.94 12.69 -8.90
CA ALA A 214 -21.90 12.27 -7.98
C ALA A 214 -20.94 11.24 -8.62
N PRO A 215 -19.67 11.18 -8.18
CA PRO A 215 -18.73 10.15 -8.63
C PRO A 215 -19.25 8.73 -8.33
N GLU A 216 -18.87 7.79 -9.19
CA GLU A 216 -19.09 6.37 -8.97
C GLU A 216 -18.32 5.90 -7.74
N GLU A 217 -18.98 5.06 -6.92
CA GLU A 217 -18.41 4.51 -5.69
C GLU A 217 -18.00 3.03 -5.82
N THR A 218 -18.25 2.42 -6.98
CA THR A 218 -17.88 1.02 -7.26
C THR A 218 -17.23 0.88 -8.62
N VAL A 219 -16.28 -0.04 -8.74
CA VAL A 219 -15.64 -0.35 -10.03
C VAL A 219 -16.59 -1.18 -10.89
N ARG A 220 -16.73 -0.81 -12.18
CA ARG A 220 -17.59 -1.52 -13.16
C ARG A 220 -16.87 -2.65 -13.90
N ASP A 221 -15.58 -2.83 -13.65
CA ASP A 221 -14.65 -3.69 -14.38
C ASP A 221 -13.72 -4.41 -13.40
N GLU A 222 -12.94 -5.36 -13.90
CA GLU A 222 -11.94 -6.05 -13.09
C GLU A 222 -10.67 -5.20 -12.92
N ILE A 223 -10.05 -5.33 -11.76
CA ILE A 223 -8.71 -4.81 -11.49
C ILE A 223 -7.71 -5.94 -11.70
N PRO A 224 -6.77 -5.84 -12.66
CA PRO A 224 -5.71 -6.83 -12.84
C PRO A 224 -4.95 -7.06 -11.53
N SER A 225 -4.61 -8.32 -11.28
CA SER A 225 -3.91 -8.72 -10.06
C SER A 225 -2.59 -7.96 -9.89
N GLY A 226 -2.37 -7.40 -8.69
CA GLY A 226 -1.15 -6.66 -8.36
C GLY A 226 -1.08 -5.24 -8.93
N GLU A 227 -2.17 -4.70 -9.46
CA GLU A 227 -2.29 -3.32 -9.93
C GLU A 227 -3.25 -2.51 -9.05
N VAL A 228 -3.11 -1.19 -9.06
CA VAL A 228 -4.04 -0.27 -8.39
C VAL A 228 -4.79 0.53 -9.45
N LEU A 229 -6.12 0.51 -9.39
CA LEU A 229 -6.92 1.31 -10.30
C LEU A 229 -6.99 2.75 -9.81
N PHE A 230 -6.77 3.69 -10.71
CA PHE A 230 -7.11 5.09 -10.59
C PHE A 230 -8.22 5.42 -11.57
N SER A 231 -9.33 5.94 -11.07
CA SER A 231 -10.40 6.45 -11.93
C SER A 231 -10.17 7.93 -12.21
N LEU A 232 -10.55 8.35 -13.40
CA LEU A 232 -10.74 9.74 -13.76
C LEU A 232 -12.19 9.89 -14.22
N GLN A 233 -12.97 10.62 -13.43
CA GLN A 233 -14.41 10.80 -13.66
C GLN A 233 -14.65 12.24 -14.09
N ARG A 234 -14.97 12.46 -15.37
CA ARG A 234 -15.47 13.75 -15.84
C ARG A 234 -16.96 13.80 -15.52
N ARG A 235 -17.41 14.87 -14.86
CA ARG A 235 -18.78 15.05 -14.37
C ARG A 235 -19.22 16.50 -14.53
N GLU A 236 -20.52 16.70 -14.41
CA GLU A 236 -21.21 17.99 -14.55
C GLU A 236 -21.95 18.39 -13.26
N TYR A 237 -22.45 19.62 -13.24
CA TYR A 237 -23.34 20.16 -12.22
C TYR A 237 -22.72 20.46 -10.85
N TRP A 238 -21.39 20.35 -10.70
CA TRP A 238 -20.71 20.88 -9.52
C TRP A 238 -19.99 22.18 -9.86
N ARG A 239 -20.63 23.29 -9.49
CA ARG A 239 -20.08 24.63 -9.72
C ARG A 239 -18.69 24.76 -9.12
N TYR A 240 -17.85 25.52 -9.82
CA TYR A 240 -16.52 25.90 -9.38
C TYR A 240 -16.49 26.29 -7.91
N ASP A 241 -15.69 25.56 -7.15
CA ASP A 241 -15.45 25.77 -5.73
C ASP A 241 -13.96 26.07 -5.54
N GLY A 242 -13.65 27.34 -5.28
CA GLY A 242 -12.28 27.81 -5.07
C GLY A 242 -11.59 27.17 -3.86
N TYR A 243 -12.34 26.75 -2.84
CA TYR A 243 -11.77 26.02 -1.71
C TYR A 243 -11.41 24.60 -2.12
N ALA A 244 -12.27 23.92 -2.87
CA ALA A 244 -11.99 22.58 -3.34
C ALA A 244 -10.83 22.58 -4.36
N LYS A 245 -10.74 23.60 -5.22
CA LYS A 245 -9.55 23.81 -6.06
C LYS A 245 -8.29 23.94 -5.21
N SER A 246 -8.28 24.80 -4.19
CA SER A 246 -7.10 24.99 -3.34
C SER A 246 -6.62 23.70 -2.65
N ASP A 247 -7.56 22.85 -2.26
CA ASP A 247 -7.27 21.61 -1.53
C ASP A 247 -6.86 20.46 -2.47
N PHE A 248 -7.53 20.33 -3.63
CA PHE A 248 -7.45 19.15 -4.49
C PHE A 248 -6.84 19.39 -5.88
N ASP A 249 -6.48 20.63 -6.25
CA ASP A 249 -5.70 20.94 -7.46
C ASP A 249 -4.19 20.76 -7.20
N LYS A 250 -3.82 19.59 -6.69
CA LYS A 250 -2.46 19.20 -6.34
C LYS A 250 -2.21 17.75 -6.75
N GLU A 251 -0.96 17.43 -7.03
CA GLU A 251 -0.51 16.07 -7.34
C GLU A 251 -0.75 15.14 -6.14
N LEU A 252 -1.07 13.87 -6.42
CA LEU A 252 -1.14 12.83 -5.40
C LEU A 252 0.26 12.30 -5.11
N ASP A 253 0.74 12.51 -3.90
CA ASP A 253 1.92 11.83 -3.38
C ASP A 253 1.52 10.42 -2.92
N VAL A 254 1.96 9.40 -3.66
CA VAL A 254 1.62 8.00 -3.38
C VAL A 254 2.83 7.21 -2.89
N VAL A 255 2.58 6.30 -1.95
CA VAL A 255 3.52 5.29 -1.49
C VAL A 255 2.88 3.94 -1.76
N VAL A 256 3.46 3.17 -2.69
CA VAL A 256 3.04 1.79 -2.95
C VAL A 256 3.97 0.83 -2.21
N PHE A 257 3.38 -0.25 -1.71
CA PHE A 257 4.09 -1.34 -1.07
C PHE A 257 4.01 -2.54 -1.99
N ASP A 258 5.16 -3.10 -2.35
CA ASP A 258 5.18 -4.33 -3.13
C ASP A 258 4.75 -5.54 -2.30
N ARG A 259 4.66 -6.72 -2.94
CA ARG A 259 4.31 -7.98 -2.28
C ARG A 259 5.18 -8.33 -1.06
N TYR A 260 6.41 -7.81 -0.97
CA TYR A 260 7.33 -8.04 0.15
C TYR A 260 7.32 -6.92 1.19
N GLY A 261 6.55 -5.85 0.95
CA GLY A 261 6.45 -4.69 1.83
C GLY A 261 7.51 -3.62 1.59
N ASN A 262 8.26 -3.66 0.47
CA ASN A 262 9.15 -2.56 0.11
C ASN A 262 8.35 -1.34 -0.32
N ARG A 263 8.84 -0.17 0.08
CA ARG A 263 8.18 1.12 -0.16
C ARG A 263 8.72 1.77 -1.42
N HIS A 264 7.82 2.12 -2.33
CA HIS A 264 8.13 2.85 -3.55
C HIS A 264 7.28 4.11 -3.59
N ARG A 265 7.92 5.27 -3.81
CA ARG A 265 7.22 6.56 -3.86
C ARG A 265 6.99 6.96 -5.31
N GLY A 266 5.86 7.60 -5.56
CA GLY A 266 5.55 8.21 -6.85
C GLY A 266 4.65 9.41 -6.66
N ARG A 267 4.52 10.18 -7.74
CA ARG A 267 3.58 11.28 -7.83
C ARG A 267 2.66 11.06 -9.01
N ILE A 268 1.37 11.29 -8.82
CA ILE A 268 0.37 11.18 -9.88
C ILE A 268 -0.24 12.56 -10.06
N GLY A 269 -0.32 13.02 -11.29
CA GLY A 269 -0.94 14.31 -11.60
C GLY A 269 -1.67 14.27 -12.93
N PHE A 270 -2.41 15.34 -13.20
CA PHE A 270 -2.90 15.59 -14.55
C PHE A 270 -1.74 15.82 -15.52
N ASP A 271 -1.90 15.44 -16.78
CA ASP A 271 -0.85 15.58 -17.80
C ASP A 271 -0.49 17.06 -18.09
N GLY A 272 -1.32 18.01 -17.65
CA GLY A 272 -1.07 19.44 -17.80
C GLY A 272 -1.42 19.97 -19.20
N ILE A 273 -1.16 19.18 -20.25
CA ILE A 273 -1.58 19.45 -21.64
C ILE A 273 -3.01 18.92 -21.86
N ASN A 274 -3.29 17.69 -21.43
CA ASN A 274 -4.62 17.11 -21.49
C ASN A 274 -5.17 16.95 -20.06
N ARG A 275 -6.20 17.75 -19.73
CA ARG A 275 -6.88 17.73 -18.42
C ARG A 275 -7.66 16.43 -18.16
N ASN A 276 -7.94 15.67 -19.22
CA ASN A 276 -8.59 14.37 -19.16
C ASN A 276 -7.57 13.21 -19.17
N LYS A 277 -6.30 13.51 -18.87
CA LYS A 277 -5.23 12.51 -18.77
C LYS A 277 -4.48 12.58 -17.45
N LEU A 278 -4.19 11.40 -16.90
CA LEU A 278 -3.29 11.23 -15.76
C LEU A 278 -1.90 10.81 -16.23
N LYS A 279 -0.88 11.21 -15.48
CA LYS A 279 0.50 10.76 -15.66
C LYS A 279 1.19 10.53 -14.33
N ILE A 280 2.24 9.72 -14.39
CA ILE A 280 3.23 9.62 -13.32
C ILE A 280 4.23 10.76 -13.49
N LEU A 281 4.54 11.44 -12.39
CA LEU A 281 5.47 12.55 -12.33
C LEU A 281 6.80 12.06 -11.74
N GLY A 282 7.90 12.42 -12.40
CA GLY A 282 9.26 12.06 -12.00
C GLY A 282 9.77 12.82 -10.79
#